data_AF-A0A8D9B812-F1
#
_entry.id   AF-A0A8D9B812-F1
#
_cell.length_a   1.000
_cell.length_b   1.000
_cell.length_c   1.000
_cell.angle_alpha   90.00
_cell.angle_beta   90.00
_cell.angle_gamma   90.00
#
_symmetry.space_group_name_H-M   'P 1'
#
loop_
_entity.id
_entity.type
_entity.pdbx_description
1 polymer ?
#
loop_
_entity_poly.entity_id
_entity_poly.type
_entity_poly.pdbx_seq_one_letter_code
_entity_poly.pdbx_strand_id
1 'polypeptide(L)'
;MFLQEKEALPAETDLLKNESWLCDLAFLVDVTDYLNKLNVKLQGKDSSLPSMFNLIQGFKAKLKLFQVNLEKNNIDHFPKLVEMVKKLETGKPDISDINKYKLKLELLMKNFEGT
;
A
#
# COMPACT_ATOMS: atom_id res chain seq x y z
N MET A 1 2.10 16.66 17.10
CA MET A 1 3.49 16.40 16.69
C MET A 1 3.61 14.90 16.47
N PHE A 2 4.05 14.50 15.28
CA PHE A 2 3.58 13.33 14.53
C PHE A 2 4.10 11.96 14.98
N LEU A 3 4.88 11.86 16.06
CA LEU A 3 5.47 10.60 16.51
C LEU A 3 5.61 10.63 18.03
N GLN A 4 4.75 9.92 18.74
CA GLN A 4 5.05 9.47 20.09
C GLN A 4 5.68 8.08 20.03
N GLU A 5 6.69 7.95 20.88
CA GLU A 5 7.64 6.87 21.12
C GLU A 5 7.10 5.47 20.78
N LYS A 6 7.78 4.80 19.86
CA LYS A 6 7.47 3.43 19.43
C LYS A 6 8.43 2.48 20.13
N GLU A 7 7.86 1.42 20.71
CA GLU A 7 8.57 0.28 21.32
C GLU A 7 9.81 -0.12 20.50
N ALA A 8 10.89 -0.47 21.22
CA ALA A 8 12.17 -0.82 20.64
C ALA A 8 11.99 -1.85 19.51
N LEU A 9 12.31 -1.42 18.29
CA LEU A 9 12.37 -2.30 17.13
C LEU A 9 13.36 -3.43 17.44
N PRO A 10 13.05 -4.69 17.07
CA PRO A 10 14.08 -5.74 17.01
C PRO A 10 15.29 -5.21 16.24
N ALA A 11 16.49 -5.73 16.54
CA ALA A 11 17.69 -5.32 15.80
C ALA A 11 17.38 -5.37 14.29
N GLU A 12 17.75 -4.32 13.54
CA GLU A 12 17.37 -4.18 12.12
C GLU A 12 17.70 -5.44 11.29
N THR A 13 18.73 -6.19 11.71
CA THR A 13 19.15 -7.48 11.16
C THR A 13 18.12 -8.60 11.27
N ASP A 14 17.25 -8.55 12.28
CA ASP A 14 16.21 -9.57 12.52
C ASP A 14 14.94 -9.27 11.71
N LEU A 15 14.67 -7.99 11.43
CA LEU A 15 13.57 -7.59 10.54
C LEU A 15 13.84 -7.99 9.08
N LEU A 16 15.09 -7.85 8.62
CA LEU A 16 15.50 -8.25 7.28
C LEU A 16 15.46 -9.77 7.04
N LYS A 17 15.32 -10.57 8.11
CA LYS A 17 15.11 -12.02 8.04
C LYS A 17 13.64 -12.42 8.17
N ASN A 18 12.76 -11.48 8.55
CA ASN A 18 11.35 -11.74 8.75
C ASN A 18 10.59 -11.58 7.43
N GLU A 19 10.20 -12.70 6.85
CA GLU A 19 9.50 -12.79 5.56
C GLU A 19 8.17 -12.01 5.53
N SER A 20 7.42 -12.05 6.65
CA SER A 20 6.16 -11.31 6.79
C SER A 20 6.39 -9.80 6.82
N TRP A 21 7.43 -9.36 7.53
CA TRP A 21 7.82 -7.96 7.57
C TRP A 21 8.32 -7.45 6.21
N LEU A 22 9.11 -8.26 5.50
CA LEU A 22 9.56 -7.93 4.14
C LEU A 22 8.38 -7.81 3.15
N CYS A 23 7.38 -8.68 3.25
CA CYS A 23 6.15 -8.54 2.48
C CYS A 23 5.38 -7.26 2.85
N ASP A 24 5.26 -6.94 4.14
CA ASP A 24 4.63 -5.69 4.61
C ASP A 24 5.33 -4.44 4.06
N LEU A 25 6.68 -4.45 4.06
CA LEU A 25 7.48 -3.37 3.50
C LEU A 25 7.28 -3.26 1.99
N ALA A 26 7.28 -4.38 1.26
CA ALA A 26 7.09 -4.39 -0.18
C ALA A 26 5.72 -3.83 -0.58
N PHE A 27 4.67 -4.23 0.14
CA PHE A 27 3.34 -3.66 -0.02
C PHE A 27 3.32 -2.15 0.25
N LEU A 28 4.00 -1.69 1.31
CA LEU A 28 4.09 -0.27 1.64
C LEU A 28 4.80 0.53 0.54
N VAL A 29 5.87 -0.02 -0.04
CA VAL A 29 6.59 0.60 -1.17
C VAL A 29 5.65 0.78 -2.36
N ASP A 30 4.89 -0.25 -2.74
CA ASP A 30 3.93 -0.15 -3.85
C ASP A 30 2.84 0.91 -3.58
N VAL A 31 2.26 0.92 -2.38
CA VAL A 31 1.22 1.92 -2.01
C VAL A 31 1.79 3.34 -2.01
N THR A 32 3.01 3.52 -1.52
CA THR A 32 3.67 4.83 -1.46
C THR A 32 4.00 5.35 -2.84
N ASP A 33 4.43 4.49 -3.77
CA ASP A 33 4.62 4.86 -5.17
C ASP A 33 3.30 5.33 -5.81
N TYR A 34 2.18 4.64 -5.55
CA TYR A 34 0.86 5.08 -6.01
C TYR A 34 0.45 6.43 -5.43
N LEU A 35 0.71 6.68 -4.14
CA LEU A 35 0.44 7.97 -3.51
C LEU A 35 1.33 9.09 -4.06
N ASN A 36 2.61 8.80 -4.31
CA ASN A 36 3.53 9.77 -4.91
C ASN A 36 3.07 10.15 -6.33
N LYS A 37 2.64 9.16 -7.13
CA LYS A 37 2.06 9.41 -8.47
C LYS A 37 0.79 10.26 -8.41
N LEU A 38 -0.08 10.05 -7.42
CA LEU A 38 -1.23 10.92 -7.19
C LEU A 38 -0.78 12.34 -6.80
N ASN A 39 0.13 12.44 -5.85
CA ASN A 39 0.65 13.71 -5.34
C ASN A 39 1.28 14.57 -6.44
N VAL A 40 2.11 13.98 -7.31
CA VAL A 40 2.70 14.68 -8.47
C VAL A 40 1.60 15.21 -9.41
N LYS A 41 0.54 14.42 -9.67
CA LYS A 41 -0.58 14.86 -10.50
C LYS A 41 -1.38 15.99 -9.87
N LEU A 42 -1.56 15.97 -8.54
CA LEU A 42 -2.26 17.02 -7.80
C LEU A 42 -1.45 18.33 -7.78
N GLN A 43 -0.12 18.26 -7.62
CA GLN A 43 0.77 19.43 -7.60
C GLN A 43 1.08 20.02 -8.99
N GLY A 44 0.55 19.42 -10.07
CA GLY A 44 0.73 19.93 -11.43
C GLY A 44 0.22 21.36 -11.59
N LYS A 45 0.93 22.16 -12.40
CA LYS A 45 0.73 23.62 -12.54
C LYS A 45 -0.67 24.05 -13.01
N ASP A 46 -1.47 23.13 -13.55
CA ASP A 46 -2.77 23.39 -14.19
C ASP A 46 -3.93 22.56 -13.59
N SER A 47 -3.78 22.02 -12.37
CA SER A 47 -4.83 21.19 -11.75
C SER A 47 -5.97 22.06 -11.21
N SER A 48 -6.97 22.34 -12.06
CA SER A 48 -8.21 22.98 -11.60
C SER A 48 -8.87 22.16 -10.48
N LEU A 49 -9.66 22.79 -9.59
CA LEU A 49 -10.36 22.09 -8.50
C LEU A 49 -11.19 20.89 -9.01
N PRO A 50 -11.98 20.99 -10.11
CA PRO A 50 -12.65 19.83 -10.70
C PRO A 50 -11.68 18.73 -11.15
N SER A 51 -10.53 19.09 -11.71
CA SER A 51 -9.50 18.12 -12.11
C SER A 51 -8.89 17.41 -10.91
N MET A 52 -8.57 18.13 -9.84
CA MET A 52 -8.08 17.54 -8.58
C MET A 52 -9.10 16.58 -7.98
N PHE A 53 -10.38 16.99 -7.92
CA PHE A 53 -11.46 16.13 -7.46
C PHE A 53 -11.53 14.83 -8.28
N ASN A 54 -11.52 14.92 -9.61
CA ASN A 54 -11.53 13.75 -10.49
C ASN A 54 -10.31 12.84 -10.28
N LEU A 55 -9.13 13.39 -10.03
CA LEU A 55 -7.92 12.61 -9.71
C LEU A 55 -8.08 11.83 -8.40
N ILE A 56 -8.62 12.47 -7.35
CA ILE A 56 -8.90 11.82 -6.07
C ILE A 56 -9.95 10.73 -6.24
N GLN A 57 -11.06 11.01 -6.94
CA GLN A 57 -12.13 10.05 -7.19
C GLN A 57 -11.62 8.83 -8.00
N GLY A 58 -10.81 9.07 -9.03
CA GLY A 58 -10.17 8.00 -9.80
C GLY A 58 -9.21 7.17 -8.94
N PHE A 59 -8.47 7.80 -8.04
CA PHE A 59 -7.61 7.10 -7.10
C PHE A 59 -8.41 6.23 -6.11
N LYS A 60 -9.51 6.76 -5.54
CA LYS A 60 -10.43 5.97 -4.69
C LYS A 60 -10.99 4.76 -5.42
N ALA A 61 -11.41 4.91 -6.68
CA ALA A 61 -11.87 3.79 -7.50
C ALA A 61 -10.77 2.74 -7.71
N LYS A 62 -9.52 3.18 -7.91
CA LYS A 62 -8.36 2.29 -8.01
C LYS A 62 -8.08 1.53 -6.71
N LEU A 63 -8.17 2.19 -5.55
CA LEU A 63 -8.04 1.52 -4.24
C LEU A 63 -9.12 0.45 -4.04
N LYS A 64 -10.38 0.74 -4.41
CA LYS A 64 -11.46 -0.25 -4.37
C LYS A 64 -11.19 -1.46 -5.27
N LEU A 65 -10.70 -1.23 -6.49
CA LEU A 65 -10.29 -2.31 -7.39
C LEU A 65 -9.21 -3.20 -6.75
N PHE A 66 -8.22 -2.59 -6.10
CA PHE A 66 -7.18 -3.33 -5.40
C PHE A 66 -7.74 -4.18 -4.26
N GLN A 67 -8.69 -3.67 -3.47
CA GLN A 67 -9.35 -4.44 -2.43
C GLN A 67 -10.09 -5.67 -3.00
N VAL A 68 -10.86 -5.50 -4.08
CA VAL A 68 -11.58 -6.60 -4.75
C VAL A 68 -10.62 -7.67 -5.28
N ASN A 69 -9.44 -7.26 -5.77
CA ASN A 69 -8.45 -8.20 -6.28
C ASN A 69 -7.71 -8.93 -5.14
N LEU A 70 -7.43 -8.23 -4.03
CA LEU A 70 -6.88 -8.86 -2.82
C LEU A 70 -7.82 -9.93 -2.26
N GLU A 71 -9.14 -9.71 -2.27
CA GLU A 71 -10.14 -10.72 -1.87
C GLU A 71 -10.07 -12.01 -2.72
N LYS A 72 -9.56 -11.90 -3.94
CA LYS A 72 -9.34 -13.03 -4.86
C LYS A 72 -7.92 -13.58 -4.78
N ASN A 73 -7.14 -13.19 -3.77
CA ASN A 73 -5.71 -13.46 -3.65
C ASN A 73 -4.87 -12.99 -4.85
N ASN A 74 -5.35 -12.00 -5.60
CA ASN A 74 -4.60 -11.40 -6.69
C ASN A 74 -3.81 -10.18 -6.17
N ILE A 75 -2.48 -10.33 -6.20
CA ILE A 75 -1.51 -9.29 -5.81
C ILE A 75 -0.82 -8.64 -7.01
N ASP A 76 -1.26 -8.87 -8.25
CA ASP A 76 -0.58 -8.42 -9.48
C ASP A 76 -0.43 -6.89 -9.58
N HIS A 77 -1.26 -6.15 -8.84
CA HIS A 77 -1.16 -4.70 -8.73
C HIS A 77 -0.06 -4.20 -7.77
N PHE A 78 0.63 -5.11 -7.08
CA PHE A 78 1.67 -4.81 -6.11
C PHE A 78 2.98 -5.45 -6.59
N PRO A 79 3.66 -4.87 -7.59
CA PRO A 79 4.81 -5.50 -8.23
C PRO A 79 5.96 -5.78 -7.25
N LYS A 80 6.18 -4.94 -6.24
CA LYS A 80 7.20 -5.20 -5.21
C LYS A 80 6.77 -6.31 -4.28
N LEU A 81 5.50 -6.35 -3.88
CA LEU A 81 4.99 -7.49 -3.12
C LEU A 81 5.11 -8.80 -3.91
N VAL A 82 4.75 -8.82 -5.20
CA VAL A 82 4.89 -9.99 -6.10
C VAL A 82 6.35 -10.43 -6.20
N GLU A 83 7.28 -9.48 -6.38
CA GLU A 83 8.71 -9.76 -6.44
C GLU A 83 9.22 -10.38 -5.14
N MET A 84 8.79 -9.85 -3.98
CA MET A 84 9.18 -10.39 -2.68
C MET A 84 8.59 -11.76 -2.41
N VAL A 85 7.30 -11.96 -2.69
CA VAL A 85 6.63 -13.26 -2.60
C VAL A 85 7.38 -14.32 -3.42
N LYS A 86 7.74 -14.02 -4.68
CA LYS A 86 8.53 -14.93 -5.53
C LYS A 86 9.92 -15.25 -4.97
N LYS A 87 10.57 -14.30 -4.28
CA LYS A 87 11.88 -14.50 -3.65
C LYS A 87 11.81 -15.37 -2.41
N LEU A 88 10.68 -15.35 -1.70
CA LEU A 88 10.43 -16.12 -0.49
C LEU A 88 9.92 -17.54 -0.80
N GLU A 89 9.31 -17.73 -1.98
CA GLU A 89 8.81 -19.03 -2.44
C GLU A 89 9.92 -20.01 -2.87
N THR A 90 10.53 -20.69 -1.89
CA THR A 90 10.80 -22.15 -1.96
C THR A 90 9.58 -23.00 -1.59
N GLY A 91 8.45 -22.38 -1.29
CA GLY A 91 7.15 -22.98 -1.02
C GLY A 91 6.13 -21.84 -0.88
N LYS A 92 4.90 -22.04 -1.38
CA LYS A 92 3.83 -21.04 -1.51
C LYS A 92 3.83 -19.99 -0.39
N PRO A 93 3.56 -18.72 -0.72
CA PRO A 93 3.58 -17.66 0.25
C PRO A 93 2.38 -17.89 1.17
N ASP A 94 2.66 -18.14 2.44
CA ASP A 94 1.66 -17.98 3.47
C ASP A 94 1.39 -16.47 3.59
N ILE A 95 0.56 -15.95 2.68
CA ILE A 95 -0.03 -14.62 2.80
C ILE A 95 -1.13 -14.75 3.86
N SER A 96 -0.77 -15.14 5.08
CA SER A 96 -1.68 -15.47 6.18
C SER A 96 -2.57 -14.30 6.57
N ASP A 97 -2.34 -13.11 6.01
CA ASP A 97 -3.18 -11.96 6.29
C ASP A 97 -3.29 -10.99 5.11
N ILE A 98 -3.71 -11.45 3.92
CA ILE A 98 -4.14 -10.54 2.83
C ILE A 98 -5.21 -9.54 3.31
N ASN A 99 -5.99 -9.93 4.32
CA ASN A 99 -6.96 -9.08 4.98
C ASN A 99 -6.31 -7.85 5.63
N LYS A 100 -5.09 -7.96 6.17
CA LYS A 100 -4.34 -6.81 6.70
C LYS A 100 -4.10 -5.74 5.63
N TYR A 101 -3.76 -6.14 4.40
CA TYR A 101 -3.56 -5.21 3.28
C TYR A 101 -4.86 -4.55 2.86
N LYS A 102 -5.94 -5.33 2.80
CA LYS A 102 -7.28 -4.79 2.54
C LYS A 102 -7.68 -3.72 3.55
N LEU A 103 -7.48 -3.97 4.85
CA LEU A 103 -7.78 -3.00 5.92
C LEU A 103 -6.92 -1.74 5.80
N LYS A 104 -5.62 -1.88 5.49
CA LYS A 104 -4.73 -0.73 5.24
C LYS A 104 -5.24 0.13 4.07
N LEU A 105 -5.71 -0.49 2.98
CA LEU A 105 -6.30 0.25 1.85
C LEU A 105 -7.63 0.92 2.23
N GLU A 106 -8.45 0.29 3.08
CA GLU A 106 -9.70 0.87 3.56
C GLU A 106 -9.44 2.12 4.43
N LEU A 107 -8.50 2.03 5.36
CA LEU A 107 -8.07 3.15 6.19
C LEU A 107 -7.52 4.29 5.32
N LEU A 108 -6.69 3.96 4.33
CA LEU A 108 -6.18 4.94 3.37
C LEU A 108 -7.31 5.62 2.59
N MET A 109 -8.33 4.87 2.17
CA MET A 109 -9.48 5.41 1.44
C MET A 109 -10.28 6.40 2.31
N LYS A 110 -10.46 6.12 3.61
CA LYS A 110 -11.14 7.02 4.56
C LYS A 110 -10.41 8.36 4.71
N ASN A 111 -9.08 8.39 4.56
CA ASN A 111 -8.32 9.65 4.60
C ASN A 111 -8.65 10.61 3.45
N PHE A 112 -9.25 10.12 2.35
CA PHE A 112 -9.69 10.95 1.22
C PHE A 112 -11.16 11.36 1.31
N GLU A 113 -11.89 10.95 2.35
CA GLU A 113 -13.32 11.25 2.51
C GLU A 113 -13.61 12.58 3.22
N GLY A 114 -12.59 13.19 3.81
CA GLY A 114 -12.65 14.55 4.36
C GLY A 114 -13.44 14.65 5.68
N THR A 115 -12.75 15.11 6.71
CA THR A 115 -13.30 15.90 7.82
C THR A 115 -13.78 17.26 7.35
#